data_AF-A0AAV5EAR2-F1
#
_entry.id   AF-A0AAV5EAR2-F1
#
_cell.length_a   1.000
_cell.length_b   1.000
_cell.length_c   1.000
_cell.angle_alpha   90.00
_cell.angle_beta   90.00
_cell.angle_gamma   90.00
#
_symmetry.space_group_name_H-M   'P 1'
#
loop_
_entity.id
_entity.type
_entity.pdbx_description
1 polymer ?
#
loop_
_entity_poly.entity_id
_entity_poly.type
_entity_poly.pdbx_seq_one_letter_code
_entity_poly.pdbx_strand_id
1 'polypeptide(L)'
;MASRNAAERAAFFARREAAGVLRRVLRGDAARRSGGSIKSLVYSPTVRNKRATFALVCETLKYLPVLKEVLASTGVLNSKLKKQEELVYVTAYDILFGQVDKDDMVPDMLVLPPGTDLHSHPLVTDGKVFLQGKASCMVAVALCPKPGWKVRAILLDPSCSGSGISTERLDHLLPSHARGDQDDASTSLRIKKLSAFQKKALTHAISFPSVERVVYSTCSIHQAENEDVVNAVLPLATSLGFELATPFPQWQRRGLPVFKGSEHLLRTDPEDGLEGFFIALFVRRAADGAVEPCADGSLEVRREVVRKRRYGFGAFSSLRLSRMMLW
;
A
#
# COMPACT_ATOMS: atom_id res chain seq x y z
N MET A 1 -15.73 13.03 1.09
CA MET A 1 -15.30 14.23 0.32
C MET A 1 -14.63 15.34 1.13
N ALA A 2 -15.06 15.66 2.37
CA ALA A 2 -14.47 16.77 3.16
C ALA A 2 -13.00 16.58 3.59
N SER A 3 -12.55 15.32 3.78
CA SER A 3 -11.19 14.98 4.24
C SER A 3 -10.09 15.29 3.20
N ARG A 4 -10.34 15.01 1.92
CA ARG A 4 -9.41 15.33 0.81
C ARG A 4 -9.11 16.84 0.74
N ASN A 5 -10.15 17.67 0.86
CA ASN A 5 -9.98 19.13 0.91
C ASN A 5 -9.21 19.61 2.15
N ALA A 6 -9.26 18.90 3.28
CA ALA A 6 -8.50 19.25 4.48
C ALA A 6 -7.01 18.90 4.34
N ALA A 7 -6.70 17.73 3.79
CA ALA A 7 -5.33 17.29 3.54
C ALA A 7 -4.64 18.17 2.48
N GLU A 8 -5.31 18.49 1.37
CA GLU A 8 -4.79 19.39 0.34
C GLU A 8 -4.55 20.80 0.88
N ARG A 9 -5.46 21.31 1.72
CA ARG A 9 -5.27 22.59 2.42
C ARG A 9 -4.08 22.53 3.36
N ALA A 10 -3.93 21.46 4.15
CA ALA A 10 -2.81 21.29 5.05
C ALA A 10 -1.46 21.22 4.30
N ALA A 11 -1.42 20.50 3.17
CA ALA A 11 -0.25 20.43 2.29
C ALA A 11 0.07 21.80 1.68
N PHE A 12 -0.94 22.54 1.20
CA PHE A 12 -0.76 23.90 0.71
C PHE A 12 -0.17 24.85 1.76
N PHE A 13 -0.67 24.81 3.00
CA PHE A 13 -0.12 25.61 4.09
C PHE A 13 1.32 25.18 4.43
N ALA A 14 1.60 23.88 4.48
CA ALA A 14 2.95 23.36 4.74
C ALA A 14 3.96 23.82 3.66
N ARG A 15 3.59 23.81 2.37
CA ARG A 15 4.44 24.34 1.29
C ARG A 15 4.76 25.82 1.48
N ARG A 16 3.77 26.64 1.86
CA ARG A 16 3.96 28.07 2.11
C ARG A 16 4.83 28.35 3.32
N GLU A 17 4.64 27.61 4.41
CA GLU A 17 5.47 27.70 5.60
C GLU A 17 6.92 27.27 5.30
N ALA A 18 7.10 26.16 4.58
CA ALA A 18 8.39 25.65 4.14
C ALA A 18 9.12 26.65 3.25
N ALA A 19 8.43 27.28 2.29
CA ALA A 19 9.01 28.32 1.45
C ALA A 19 9.50 29.53 2.27
N GLY A 20 8.74 29.93 3.30
CA GLY A 20 9.12 31.00 4.21
C GLY A 20 10.38 30.68 5.03
N VAL A 21 10.50 29.44 5.52
CA VAL A 21 11.70 28.95 6.23
C VAL A 21 12.88 28.85 5.26
N LEU A 22 12.69 28.24 4.09
CA LEU A 22 13.72 28.05 3.06
C LEU A 22 14.32 29.39 2.63
N ARG A 23 13.48 30.42 2.44
CA ARG A 23 13.93 31.79 2.17
C ARG A 23 14.89 32.33 3.23
N ARG A 24 14.58 32.12 4.52
CA ARG A 24 15.44 32.58 5.62
C ARG A 24 16.76 31.82 5.64
N VAL A 25 16.73 30.51 5.40
CA VAL A 25 17.91 29.65 5.31
C VAL A 25 18.83 30.11 4.17
N LEU A 26 18.30 30.23 2.95
CA LEU A 26 19.08 30.60 1.76
C LEU A 26 19.61 32.03 1.83
N ARG A 27 18.84 32.98 2.39
CA ARG A 27 19.36 34.35 2.62
C ARG A 27 20.44 34.40 3.68
N GLY A 28 20.31 33.63 4.76
CA GLY A 28 21.33 33.55 5.80
C GLY A 28 22.64 32.98 5.26
N ASP A 29 22.55 31.91 4.46
CA ASP A 29 23.68 31.30 3.77
C ASP A 29 24.36 32.28 2.80
N ALA A 30 23.59 32.93 1.92
CA ALA A 30 24.12 33.93 0.99
C ALA A 30 24.78 35.12 1.69
N ALA A 31 24.26 35.54 2.84
CA ALA A 31 24.82 36.63 3.65
C ALA A 31 25.96 36.19 4.59
N ARG A 32 26.33 34.89 4.61
CA ARG A 32 27.27 34.28 5.56
C ARG A 32 26.95 34.62 7.03
N ARG A 33 25.65 34.74 7.36
CA ARG A 33 25.15 35.03 8.71
C ARG A 33 24.19 33.93 9.14
N SER A 34 24.38 33.36 10.33
CA SER A 34 23.46 32.34 10.84
C SER A 34 22.14 32.96 11.29
N GLY A 35 21.11 32.92 10.43
CA GLY A 35 19.74 33.35 10.75
C GLY A 35 18.97 32.39 11.67
N GLY A 36 19.67 31.46 12.33
CA GLY A 36 19.12 30.31 13.06
C GLY A 36 19.27 29.00 12.28
N SER A 37 19.28 27.87 13.00
CA SER A 37 19.22 26.54 12.38
C SER A 37 17.85 26.29 11.75
N ILE A 38 17.77 25.37 10.79
CA ILE A 38 16.50 24.91 10.20
C ILE A 38 15.53 24.51 11.32
N LYS A 39 16.02 23.77 12.32
CA LYS A 39 15.23 23.36 13.49
C LYS A 39 14.69 24.57 14.26
N SER A 40 15.51 25.58 14.57
CA SER A 40 15.01 26.77 15.29
C SER A 40 13.99 27.58 14.49
N LEU A 41 14.13 27.64 13.16
CA LEU A 41 13.20 28.36 12.28
C LEU A 41 11.84 27.65 12.17
N VAL A 42 11.87 26.33 12.00
CA VAL A 42 10.64 25.51 11.84
C VAL A 42 9.86 25.39 13.15
N TYR A 43 10.53 25.30 14.30
CA TYR A 43 9.84 25.17 15.59
C TYR A 43 9.40 26.51 16.19
N SER A 44 9.58 27.62 15.47
CA SER A 44 9.08 28.93 15.88
C SER A 44 7.54 28.95 16.01
N PRO A 45 6.95 29.82 16.86
CA PRO A 45 5.50 29.90 17.03
C PRO A 45 4.73 30.24 15.76
N THR A 46 5.41 30.79 14.75
CA THR A 46 4.81 31.20 13.48
C THR A 46 4.50 30.05 12.54
N VAL A 47 5.11 28.87 12.75
CA VAL A 47 4.89 27.68 11.91
C VAL A 47 3.88 26.76 12.60
N ARG A 48 2.75 26.53 11.94
CA ARG A 48 1.68 25.68 12.45
C ARG A 48 1.99 24.21 12.17
N ASN A 49 2.40 23.86 10.96
CA ASN A 49 2.62 22.47 10.55
C ASN A 49 4.10 22.06 10.69
N LYS A 50 4.61 22.01 11.92
CA LYS A 50 6.05 21.82 12.21
C LYS A 50 6.64 20.58 11.55
N ARG A 51 5.96 19.43 11.61
CA ARG A 51 6.48 18.16 11.07
C ARG A 51 6.57 18.19 9.54
N ALA A 52 5.49 18.56 8.85
CA ALA A 52 5.49 18.62 7.39
C ALA A 52 6.42 19.70 6.86
N THR A 53 6.43 20.88 7.49
CA THR A 53 7.32 21.98 7.14
C THR A 53 8.80 21.60 7.32
N PHE A 54 9.15 20.88 8.40
CA PHE A 54 10.53 20.41 8.60
C PHE A 54 10.97 19.44 7.49
N ALA A 55 10.13 18.46 7.17
CA ALA A 55 10.42 17.45 6.15
C ALA A 55 10.61 18.10 4.77
N LEU A 56 9.66 18.95 4.35
CA LEU A 56 9.72 19.65 3.07
C LEU A 56 10.98 20.52 2.93
N VAL A 57 11.36 21.26 3.97
CA VAL A 57 12.58 22.09 3.93
C VAL A 57 13.83 21.24 3.76
N CYS A 58 13.98 20.18 4.56
CA CYS A 58 15.15 19.31 4.51
C CYS A 58 15.29 18.60 3.15
N GLU A 59 14.21 18.02 2.63
CA GLU A 59 14.27 17.33 1.35
C GLU A 59 14.43 18.31 0.18
N THR A 60 13.74 19.46 0.18
CA THR A 60 13.93 20.48 -0.87
C THR A 60 15.39 20.95 -0.91
N LEU A 61 16.04 21.13 0.24
CA LEU A 61 17.46 21.51 0.30
C LEU A 61 18.39 20.43 -0.27
N LYS A 62 18.10 19.15 0.00
CA LYS A 62 18.87 18.01 -0.51
C LYS A 62 18.88 17.96 -2.04
N TYR A 63 17.76 18.29 -2.67
CA TYR A 63 17.62 18.29 -4.14
C TYR A 63 17.74 19.68 -4.78
N LEU A 64 18.04 20.73 -4.00
CA LEU A 64 18.07 22.11 -4.48
C LEU A 64 18.97 22.34 -5.70
N PRO A 65 20.19 21.75 -5.80
CA PRO A 65 21.03 21.92 -7.00
C PRO A 65 20.33 21.41 -8.27
N VAL A 66 19.71 20.23 -8.19
CA VAL A 66 18.98 19.61 -9.32
C VAL A 66 17.73 20.41 -9.67
N LEU A 67 16.97 20.84 -8.65
CA LEU A 67 15.77 21.65 -8.86
C LEU A 67 16.09 22.98 -9.56
N LYS A 68 17.21 23.62 -9.21
CA LYS A 68 17.69 24.84 -9.88
C LYS A 68 17.99 24.61 -11.35
N GLU A 69 18.70 23.53 -11.66
CA GLU A 69 19.08 23.18 -13.03
C GLU A 69 17.85 22.89 -13.90
N VAL A 70 16.91 22.10 -13.39
CA VAL A 70 15.66 21.76 -14.08
C VAL A 70 14.80 23.01 -14.31
N LEU A 71 14.62 23.85 -13.29
CA LEU A 71 13.81 25.07 -13.41
C LEU A 71 14.45 26.12 -14.33
N ALA A 72 15.77 26.18 -14.39
CA ALA A 72 16.48 27.03 -15.36
C ALA A 72 16.30 26.52 -16.79
N SER A 73 16.43 25.21 -17.00
CA SER A 73 16.34 24.57 -18.32
C SER A 73 14.93 24.61 -18.92
N THR A 74 13.90 24.63 -18.07
CA THR A 74 12.49 24.67 -18.51
C THR A 74 11.97 26.07 -18.82
N GLY A 75 12.70 27.13 -18.45
CA GLY A 75 12.26 28.52 -18.65
C GLY A 75 11.00 28.92 -17.85
N VAL A 76 10.56 28.09 -16.90
CA VAL A 76 9.32 28.27 -16.13
C VAL A 76 9.37 29.51 -15.22
N LEU A 77 10.56 29.93 -14.80
CA LEU A 77 10.74 31.08 -13.92
C LEU A 77 10.56 32.43 -14.65
N ASN A 78 9.30 32.82 -14.87
CA ASN A 78 8.95 34.17 -15.31
C ASN A 78 9.17 35.23 -14.20
N SER A 79 9.09 36.52 -14.53
CA SER A 79 9.34 37.63 -13.60
C SER A 79 8.47 37.62 -12.34
N LYS A 80 7.26 37.03 -12.41
CA LYS A 80 6.35 36.86 -11.27
C LYS A 80 6.79 35.71 -10.38
N LEU A 81 7.13 34.56 -10.95
CA LEU A 81 7.56 33.36 -10.23
C LEU A 81 8.94 33.52 -9.60
N LYS A 82 9.83 34.33 -10.19
CA LYS A 82 11.11 34.72 -9.58
C LYS A 82 10.94 35.43 -8.22
N LYS A 83 9.83 36.14 -7.97
CA LYS A 83 9.57 36.77 -6.66
C LYS A 83 9.19 35.75 -5.56
N GLN A 84 8.85 34.53 -5.96
CA GLN A 84 8.44 33.43 -5.09
C GLN A 84 9.30 32.18 -5.34
N GLU A 85 10.57 32.38 -5.68
CA GLU A 85 11.49 31.32 -6.10
C GLU A 85 11.54 30.15 -5.11
N GLU A 86 11.54 30.42 -3.80
CA GLU A 86 11.58 29.36 -2.78
C GLU A 86 10.29 28.54 -2.71
N LEU A 87 9.14 29.17 -3.01
CA LEU A 87 7.88 28.45 -3.14
C LEU A 87 7.89 27.58 -4.39
N VAL A 88 8.51 28.05 -5.47
CA VAL A 88 8.69 27.25 -6.69
C VAL A 88 9.58 26.04 -6.40
N TYR A 89 10.69 26.20 -5.67
CA TYR A 89 11.54 25.06 -5.29
C TYR A 89 10.82 24.02 -4.44
N VAL A 90 10.10 24.45 -3.39
CA VAL A 90 9.34 23.53 -2.53
C VAL A 90 8.23 22.83 -3.33
N THR A 91 7.53 23.56 -4.20
CA THR A 91 6.46 22.99 -5.03
C THR A 91 7.01 22.04 -6.09
N ALA A 92 8.13 22.39 -6.72
CA ALA A 92 8.80 21.55 -7.70
C ALA A 92 9.33 20.27 -7.05
N TYR A 93 9.93 20.35 -5.86
CA TYR A 93 10.29 19.17 -5.08
C TYR A 93 9.08 18.28 -4.83
N ASP A 94 8.00 18.87 -4.31
CA ASP A 94 6.81 18.13 -3.91
C ASP A 94 6.10 17.47 -5.10
N ILE A 95 6.10 18.11 -6.28
CA ILE A 95 5.56 17.54 -7.51
C ILE A 95 6.50 16.46 -8.09
N LEU A 96 7.80 16.72 -8.15
CA LEU A 96 8.75 15.83 -8.83
C LEU A 96 9.14 14.61 -7.98
N PHE A 97 9.15 14.76 -6.65
CA PHE A 97 9.70 13.77 -5.73
C PHE A 97 8.78 13.46 -4.53
N GLY A 98 7.83 14.35 -4.20
CA GLY A 98 6.90 14.19 -3.07
C GLY A 98 5.65 13.36 -3.38
N GLN A 99 5.62 12.67 -4.52
CA GLN A 99 4.41 12.07 -5.07
C GLN A 99 4.22 10.58 -4.75
N VAL A 100 5.20 9.92 -4.11
CA VAL A 100 5.11 8.49 -3.78
C VAL A 100 5.05 8.33 -2.27
N ASP A 101 3.88 7.93 -1.79
CA ASP A 101 3.64 7.61 -0.38
C ASP A 101 3.89 6.12 -0.13
N LYS A 102 4.25 5.77 1.11
CA LYS A 102 4.21 4.37 1.55
C LYS A 102 2.83 4.08 2.13
N ASP A 103 2.29 2.90 1.88
CA ASP A 103 1.04 2.50 2.53
C ASP A 103 1.27 2.21 4.01
N ASP A 104 0.36 2.70 4.87
CA ASP A 104 0.45 2.51 6.32
C ASP A 104 0.05 1.10 6.78
N MET A 105 -0.65 0.32 5.96
CA MET A 105 -1.22 -0.99 6.32
C MET A 105 -0.56 -2.16 5.61
N VAL A 106 -0.12 -1.95 4.37
CA VAL A 106 0.54 -2.97 3.55
C VAL A 106 2.04 -2.67 3.50
N PRO A 107 2.89 -3.48 4.16
CA PRO A 107 4.34 -3.32 4.08
C PRO A 107 4.82 -3.34 2.62
N ASP A 108 5.82 -2.51 2.32
CA ASP A 108 6.47 -2.41 1.01
C ASP A 108 5.56 -1.96 -0.16
N MET A 109 4.31 -1.57 0.10
CA MET A 109 3.44 -0.97 -0.91
C MET A 109 3.72 0.53 -1.06
N LEU A 110 3.91 0.95 -2.30
CA LEU A 110 4.05 2.34 -2.70
C LEU A 110 2.76 2.83 -3.36
N VAL A 111 2.23 3.95 -2.88
CA VAL A 111 1.06 4.63 -3.42
C VAL A 111 1.54 5.76 -4.32
N LEU A 112 1.25 5.65 -5.62
CA LEU A 112 1.57 6.65 -6.62
C LEU A 112 0.36 7.55 -6.90
N PRO A 113 0.56 8.75 -7.48
CA PRO A 113 -0.54 9.63 -7.84
C PRO A 113 -1.44 8.98 -8.90
N PRO A 114 -2.76 9.26 -8.88
CA PRO A 114 -3.67 8.78 -9.91
C PRO A 114 -3.20 9.15 -11.32
N GLY A 115 -3.29 8.19 -12.25
CA GLY A 115 -2.86 8.38 -13.66
C GLY A 115 -1.38 8.13 -13.91
N THR A 116 -0.61 7.71 -12.91
CA THR A 116 0.79 7.28 -13.11
C THR A 116 0.82 5.89 -13.75
N ASP A 117 1.23 5.81 -15.01
CA ASP A 117 1.46 4.54 -15.71
C ASP A 117 2.92 4.11 -15.56
N LEU A 118 3.13 2.94 -14.96
CA LEU A 118 4.44 2.30 -14.81
C LEU A 118 4.54 0.97 -15.57
N HIS A 119 3.53 0.56 -16.35
CA HIS A 119 3.49 -0.76 -16.98
C HIS A 119 4.71 -1.02 -17.88
N SER A 120 5.22 0.02 -18.54
CA SER A 120 6.40 -0.05 -19.40
C SER A 120 7.71 0.35 -18.70
N HIS A 121 7.67 0.69 -17.40
CA HIS A 121 8.84 1.17 -16.68
C HIS A 121 9.79 0.00 -16.34
N PRO A 122 11.13 0.17 -16.44
CA PRO A 122 12.10 -0.89 -16.17
C PRO A 122 11.94 -1.58 -14.81
N LEU A 123 11.50 -0.86 -13.79
CA LEU A 123 11.22 -1.47 -12.48
C LEU A 123 10.11 -2.53 -12.54
N VAL A 124 9.11 -2.36 -13.40
CA VAL A 124 8.02 -3.33 -13.58
C VAL A 124 8.45 -4.44 -14.52
N THR A 125 9.07 -4.12 -15.66
CA THR A 125 9.50 -5.13 -16.64
C THR A 125 10.62 -6.03 -16.12
N ASP A 126 11.51 -5.51 -15.26
CA ASP A 126 12.56 -6.30 -14.62
C ASP A 126 12.05 -7.08 -13.39
N GLY A 127 10.76 -6.99 -13.04
CA GLY A 127 10.18 -7.66 -11.88
C GLY A 127 10.64 -7.12 -10.52
N LYS A 128 11.18 -5.89 -10.48
CA LYS A 128 11.63 -5.22 -9.23
C LYS A 128 10.45 -4.62 -8.46
N VAL A 129 9.37 -4.27 -9.15
CA VAL A 129 8.12 -3.73 -8.61
C VAL A 129 6.95 -4.38 -9.32
N PHE A 130 5.93 -4.79 -8.56
CA PHE A 130 4.67 -5.29 -9.10
C PHE A 130 3.58 -4.22 -8.94
N LEU A 131 2.79 -4.02 -9.99
CA LEU A 131 1.60 -3.16 -9.94
C LEU A 131 0.44 -4.01 -9.45
N GLN A 132 -0.07 -3.71 -8.25
CA GLN A 132 -1.11 -4.51 -7.61
C GLN A 132 -2.00 -3.62 -6.74
N GLY A 133 -3.31 -3.90 -6.77
CA GLY A 133 -4.29 -3.20 -5.94
C GLY A 133 -4.05 -3.46 -4.45
N LYS A 134 -4.30 -2.44 -3.62
CA LYS A 134 -4.11 -2.52 -2.15
C LYS A 134 -4.88 -3.69 -1.54
N ALA A 135 -6.14 -3.87 -1.93
CA ALA A 135 -6.98 -4.93 -1.40
C ALA A 135 -6.41 -6.33 -1.70
N SER A 136 -5.85 -6.54 -2.90
CA SER A 136 -5.19 -7.80 -3.25
C SER A 136 -3.93 -8.04 -2.42
N CYS A 137 -3.12 -7.02 -2.14
CA CYS A 137 -1.94 -7.15 -1.28
C CYS A 137 -2.30 -7.43 0.19
N MET A 138 -3.43 -6.90 0.69
CA MET A 138 -3.89 -7.13 2.06
C MET A 138 -4.15 -8.60 2.36
N VAL A 139 -4.45 -9.44 1.37
CA VAL A 139 -4.69 -10.88 1.55
C VAL A 139 -3.45 -11.60 2.10
N ALA A 140 -2.28 -11.34 1.52
CA ALA A 140 -1.02 -11.94 1.97
C ALA A 140 -0.62 -11.43 3.36
N VAL A 141 -0.83 -10.14 3.61
CA VAL A 141 -0.58 -9.52 4.92
C VAL A 141 -1.51 -10.10 5.99
N ALA A 142 -2.79 -10.33 5.66
CA ALA A 142 -3.75 -10.98 6.56
C ALA A 142 -3.35 -12.43 6.90
N LEU A 143 -2.77 -13.16 5.95
CA LEU A 143 -2.27 -14.51 6.19
C LEU A 143 -1.09 -14.53 7.17
N CYS A 144 -0.23 -13.51 7.10
CA CYS A 144 0.91 -13.30 8.00
C CYS A 144 1.82 -14.54 8.11
N PRO A 145 2.37 -15.06 6.99
CA PRO A 145 3.21 -16.25 7.00
C PRO A 145 4.53 -15.99 7.74
N LYS A 146 4.95 -16.89 8.64
CA LYS A 146 6.25 -16.76 9.31
C LYS A 146 7.32 -17.60 8.61
N PRO A 147 8.59 -17.13 8.57
CA PRO A 147 9.69 -17.93 8.04
C PRO A 147 9.74 -19.34 8.64
N GLY A 148 9.92 -20.36 7.80
CA GLY A 148 10.01 -21.77 8.22
C GLY A 148 8.67 -22.49 8.39
N TRP A 149 7.52 -21.87 8.08
CA TRP A 149 6.25 -22.58 8.04
C TRP A 149 6.25 -23.68 6.96
N LYS A 150 6.07 -24.93 7.38
CA LYS A 150 5.47 -25.97 6.52
C LYS A 150 4.04 -25.54 6.19
N VAL A 151 3.40 -26.05 5.13
CA VAL A 151 2.07 -25.59 4.64
C VAL A 151 1.00 -25.65 5.74
N ARG A 152 0.90 -24.59 6.54
CA ARG A 152 -0.02 -24.42 7.69
C ARG A 152 -1.01 -23.28 7.48
N ALA A 153 -0.85 -22.56 6.37
CA ALA A 153 -1.64 -21.40 6.04
C ALA A 153 -2.05 -21.49 4.58
N ILE A 154 -3.32 -21.22 4.29
CA ILE A 154 -3.87 -21.21 2.93
C ILE A 154 -4.38 -19.81 2.63
N LEU A 155 -3.90 -19.26 1.52
CA LEU A 155 -4.55 -18.16 0.83
C LEU A 155 -5.50 -18.76 -0.21
N LEU A 156 -6.79 -18.60 -0.01
CA LEU A 156 -7.83 -19.08 -0.91
C LEU A 156 -8.47 -17.88 -1.61
N ASP A 157 -8.05 -17.67 -2.86
CA ASP A 157 -8.59 -16.66 -3.77
C ASP A 157 -9.23 -17.36 -4.98
N PRO A 158 -10.45 -17.90 -4.83
CA PRO A 158 -11.13 -18.66 -5.87
C PRO A 158 -11.73 -17.73 -6.93
N SER A 159 -12.04 -18.29 -8.09
CA SER A 159 -12.75 -17.56 -9.15
C SER A 159 -14.01 -16.87 -8.61
N CYS A 160 -14.05 -15.55 -8.75
CA CYS A 160 -15.15 -14.67 -8.40
C CYS A 160 -15.81 -14.08 -9.64
N SER A 161 -16.98 -13.46 -9.47
CA SER A 161 -17.64 -12.70 -10.55
C SER A 161 -16.77 -11.55 -11.10
N GLY A 162 -15.85 -10.98 -10.30
CA GLY A 162 -15.09 -9.80 -10.68
C GLY A 162 -15.91 -8.51 -10.65
N SER A 163 -17.07 -8.53 -9.99
CA SER A 163 -17.96 -7.37 -9.91
C SER A 163 -17.31 -6.15 -9.25
N GLY A 164 -16.33 -6.36 -8.36
CA GLY A 164 -15.62 -5.29 -7.65
C GLY A 164 -14.53 -4.56 -8.44
N ILE A 165 -14.15 -5.08 -9.61
CA ILE A 165 -13.11 -4.52 -10.51
C ILE A 165 -13.69 -4.00 -11.83
N SER A 166 -15.01 -3.88 -11.90
CA SER A 166 -15.80 -3.56 -13.11
C SER A 166 -15.57 -2.14 -13.66
N THR A 167 -15.09 -1.20 -12.84
CA THR A 167 -14.69 0.14 -13.28
C THR A 167 -13.38 0.14 -14.07
N GLU A 168 -12.47 -0.81 -13.84
CA GLU A 168 -11.18 -0.88 -14.54
C GLU A 168 -11.24 -1.75 -15.79
N ARG A 169 -12.11 -2.76 -15.83
CA ARG A 169 -12.23 -3.66 -16.98
C ARG A 169 -12.94 -3.06 -18.19
N LEU A 170 -13.57 -1.88 -18.08
CA LEU A 170 -14.38 -1.27 -19.15
C LEU A 170 -15.45 -2.23 -19.72
N ASP A 171 -15.78 -3.32 -19.01
CA ASP A 171 -16.63 -4.41 -19.52
C ASP A 171 -18.03 -3.89 -19.90
N HIS A 172 -18.50 -2.83 -19.23
CA HIS A 172 -19.75 -2.13 -19.52
C HIS A 172 -19.79 -1.47 -20.91
N LEU A 173 -18.66 -1.30 -21.58
CA LEU A 173 -18.57 -0.85 -22.98
C LEU A 173 -18.66 -2.00 -23.99
N LEU A 174 -18.58 -3.25 -23.54
CA LEU A 174 -18.71 -4.39 -24.44
C LEU A 174 -20.18 -4.55 -24.87
N PRO A 175 -20.45 -4.84 -26.16
CA PRO A 175 -21.82 -5.04 -26.68
C PRO A 175 -22.61 -6.13 -25.92
N SER A 176 -21.91 -7.07 -25.28
CA SER A 176 -22.46 -8.11 -24.42
C SER A 176 -23.02 -7.60 -23.08
N HIS A 177 -22.82 -6.33 -22.73
CA HIS A 177 -23.41 -5.66 -21.57
C HIS A 177 -24.37 -4.52 -21.96
N ALA A 178 -24.47 -4.21 -23.25
CA ALA A 178 -25.43 -3.27 -23.78
C ALA A 178 -26.66 -4.01 -24.33
N ARG A 179 -27.61 -4.38 -23.46
CA ARG A 179 -29.08 -4.37 -23.68
C ARG A 179 -29.87 -5.21 -22.67
N GLY A 180 -30.66 -4.52 -21.84
CA GLY A 180 -32.07 -4.82 -21.55
C GLY A 180 -32.43 -6.10 -20.78
N ASP A 181 -32.81 -5.94 -19.50
CA ASP A 181 -33.90 -6.63 -18.76
C ASP A 181 -34.06 -8.17 -18.86
N GLN A 182 -33.11 -8.91 -19.47
CA GLN A 182 -33.13 -10.38 -19.59
C GLN A 182 -31.91 -11.07 -18.96
N ASP A 183 -30.93 -10.33 -18.46
CA ASP A 183 -29.65 -10.88 -17.97
C ASP A 183 -29.51 -11.05 -16.45
N ASP A 184 -30.50 -10.62 -15.66
CA ASP A 184 -30.46 -10.79 -14.19
C ASP A 184 -30.53 -12.26 -13.78
N ALA A 185 -31.31 -13.08 -14.49
CA ALA A 185 -31.42 -14.51 -14.21
C ALA A 185 -30.13 -15.27 -14.56
N SER A 186 -29.51 -14.96 -15.71
CA SER A 186 -28.25 -15.54 -16.16
C SER A 186 -27.09 -15.16 -15.24
N THR A 187 -27.01 -13.88 -14.87
CA THR A 187 -26.03 -13.35 -13.91
C THR A 187 -26.23 -13.97 -12.52
N SER A 188 -27.48 -14.06 -12.05
CA SER A 188 -27.81 -14.74 -10.79
C SER A 188 -27.43 -16.23 -10.80
N LEU A 189 -27.65 -16.93 -11.92
CA LEU A 189 -27.24 -18.33 -12.09
C LEU A 189 -25.73 -18.50 -12.07
N ARG A 190 -24.98 -17.59 -12.73
CA ARG A 190 -23.51 -17.59 -12.69
C ARG A 190 -22.99 -17.37 -11.28
N ILE A 191 -23.50 -16.36 -10.57
CA ILE A 191 -23.13 -16.06 -9.18
C ILE A 191 -23.41 -17.27 -8.28
N LYS A 192 -24.56 -17.94 -8.43
CA LYS A 192 -24.87 -19.16 -7.68
C LYS A 192 -23.91 -20.32 -7.96
N LYS A 193 -23.49 -20.52 -9.21
CA LYS A 193 -22.51 -21.56 -9.58
C LYS A 193 -21.13 -21.25 -8.97
N LEU A 194 -20.71 -19.99 -9.05
CA LEU A 194 -19.45 -19.53 -8.46
C LEU A 194 -19.47 -19.68 -6.94
N SER A 195 -20.53 -19.25 -6.26
CA SER A 195 -20.65 -19.40 -4.80
C SER A 195 -20.68 -20.86 -4.35
N ALA A 196 -21.30 -21.75 -5.12
CA ALA A 196 -21.26 -23.19 -4.85
C ALA A 196 -19.83 -23.75 -4.97
N PHE A 197 -19.05 -23.31 -5.96
CA PHE A 197 -17.64 -23.67 -6.10
C PHE A 197 -16.79 -23.12 -4.94
N GLN A 198 -16.96 -21.84 -4.62
CA GLN A 198 -16.27 -21.15 -3.53
C GLN A 198 -16.50 -21.85 -2.18
N LYS A 199 -17.75 -22.23 -1.87
CA LYS A 199 -18.09 -23.04 -0.69
C LYS A 199 -17.31 -24.35 -0.65
N LYS A 200 -17.30 -25.11 -1.74
CA LYS A 200 -16.54 -26.38 -1.82
C LYS A 200 -15.05 -26.16 -1.60
N ALA A 201 -14.47 -25.13 -2.23
CA ALA A 201 -13.05 -24.81 -2.10
C ALA A 201 -12.69 -24.41 -0.66
N LEU A 202 -13.51 -23.58 -0.01
CA LEU A 202 -13.29 -23.15 1.38
C LEU A 202 -13.46 -24.29 2.37
N THR A 203 -14.50 -25.13 2.20
CA THR A 203 -14.66 -26.36 2.96
C THR A 203 -13.44 -27.27 2.83
N HIS A 204 -12.91 -27.45 1.62
CA HIS A 204 -11.72 -28.26 1.40
C HIS A 204 -10.48 -27.66 2.06
N ALA A 205 -10.25 -26.35 1.94
CA ALA A 205 -9.12 -25.66 2.56
C ALA A 205 -9.10 -25.80 4.09
N ILE A 206 -10.27 -25.70 4.73
CA ILE A 206 -10.41 -25.83 6.20
C ILE A 206 -10.25 -27.29 6.66
N SER A 207 -10.51 -28.28 5.79
CA SER A 207 -10.42 -29.70 6.13
C SER A 207 -8.99 -30.23 6.31
N PHE A 208 -7.98 -29.48 5.87
CA PHE A 208 -6.58 -29.91 6.02
C PHE A 208 -6.17 -29.95 7.50
N PRO A 209 -5.64 -31.09 8.01
CA PRO A 209 -5.41 -31.28 9.43
C PRO A 209 -4.30 -30.39 10.01
N SER A 210 -3.29 -30.07 9.20
CA SER A 210 -2.16 -29.21 9.61
C SER A 210 -2.38 -27.72 9.35
N VAL A 211 -3.53 -27.34 8.77
CA VAL A 211 -3.82 -25.93 8.48
C VAL A 211 -4.35 -25.25 9.74
N GLU A 212 -3.70 -24.15 10.09
CA GLU A 212 -3.97 -23.30 11.24
C GLU A 212 -4.63 -21.98 10.81
N ARG A 213 -4.40 -21.52 9.58
CA ARG A 213 -4.96 -20.26 9.06
C ARG A 213 -5.48 -20.41 7.64
N VAL A 214 -6.66 -19.90 7.38
CA VAL A 214 -7.22 -19.81 6.01
C VAL A 214 -7.71 -18.39 5.80
N VAL A 215 -7.13 -17.70 4.81
CA VAL A 215 -7.68 -16.43 4.32
C VAL A 215 -8.51 -16.75 3.10
N TYR A 216 -9.78 -16.41 3.14
CA TYR A 216 -10.69 -16.42 1.99
C TYR A 216 -10.83 -15.00 1.47
N SER A 217 -10.57 -14.79 0.18
CA SER A 217 -10.74 -13.49 -0.46
C SER A 217 -11.57 -13.59 -1.73
N THR A 218 -12.26 -12.51 -2.09
CA THR A 218 -12.84 -12.36 -3.43
C THR A 218 -12.76 -10.92 -3.92
N CYS A 219 -12.78 -10.80 -5.24
CA CYS A 219 -12.94 -9.58 -6.01
C CYS A 219 -14.42 -9.23 -6.31
N SER A 220 -15.34 -9.58 -5.40
CA SER A 220 -16.79 -9.45 -5.61
C SER A 220 -17.44 -8.56 -4.56
N ILE A 221 -18.44 -7.78 -4.99
CA ILE A 221 -19.32 -7.03 -4.08
C ILE A 221 -20.54 -7.84 -3.63
N HIS A 222 -20.82 -8.98 -4.26
CA HIS A 222 -22.04 -9.76 -4.02
C HIS A 222 -21.97 -10.55 -2.72
N GLN A 223 -22.96 -10.38 -1.85
CA GLN A 223 -23.10 -11.15 -0.61
C GLN A 223 -23.07 -12.68 -0.83
N ALA A 224 -23.66 -13.12 -1.93
CA ALA A 224 -23.74 -14.54 -2.30
C ALA A 224 -22.38 -15.21 -2.47
N GLU A 225 -21.34 -14.45 -2.84
CA GLU A 225 -19.96 -14.92 -2.99
C GLU A 225 -19.10 -14.65 -1.74
N ASN A 226 -19.63 -13.91 -0.77
CA ASN A 226 -18.89 -13.39 0.36
C ASN A 226 -19.47 -13.94 1.67
N GLU A 227 -20.32 -13.16 2.34
CA GLU A 227 -20.88 -13.51 3.64
C GLU A 227 -21.66 -14.83 3.61
N ASP A 228 -22.38 -15.12 2.53
CA ASP A 228 -23.15 -16.36 2.41
C ASP A 228 -22.26 -17.60 2.26
N VAL A 229 -21.07 -17.44 1.68
CA VAL A 229 -20.06 -18.50 1.58
C VAL A 229 -19.46 -18.75 2.96
N VAL A 230 -19.05 -17.69 3.66
CA VAL A 230 -18.48 -17.77 5.00
C VAL A 230 -19.48 -18.37 5.99
N ASN A 231 -20.71 -17.88 6.03
CA ASN A 231 -21.76 -18.35 6.92
C ASN A 231 -22.09 -19.83 6.69
N ALA A 232 -22.08 -20.28 5.42
CA ALA A 232 -22.33 -21.69 5.09
C ALA A 232 -21.21 -22.62 5.58
N VAL A 233 -19.96 -22.16 5.63
CA VAL A 233 -18.81 -22.98 6.05
C VAL A 233 -18.52 -22.85 7.55
N LEU A 234 -18.96 -21.78 8.20
CA LEU A 234 -18.68 -21.46 9.60
C LEU A 234 -19.04 -22.57 10.60
N PRO A 235 -20.17 -23.31 10.47
CA PRO A 235 -20.47 -24.42 11.38
C PRO A 235 -19.43 -25.55 11.32
N LEU A 236 -18.96 -25.89 10.12
CA LEU A 236 -17.90 -26.89 9.92
C LEU A 236 -16.54 -26.35 10.38
N ALA A 237 -16.24 -25.08 10.13
CA ALA A 237 -15.03 -24.45 10.61
C ALA A 237 -14.94 -24.52 12.14
N THR A 238 -16.04 -24.17 12.81
CA THR A 238 -16.14 -24.23 14.28
C THR A 238 -15.95 -25.65 14.81
N SER A 239 -16.53 -26.66 14.17
CA SER A 239 -16.36 -28.06 14.62
C SER A 239 -14.92 -28.57 14.45
N LEU A 240 -14.16 -27.98 13.53
CA LEU A 240 -12.73 -28.23 13.32
C LEU A 240 -11.82 -27.30 14.15
N GLY A 241 -12.40 -26.50 15.05
CA GLY A 241 -11.68 -25.61 15.96
C GLY A 241 -11.23 -24.28 15.36
N PHE A 242 -11.78 -23.88 14.21
CA PHE A 242 -11.56 -22.57 13.62
C PHE A 242 -12.56 -21.53 14.12
N GLU A 243 -12.10 -20.30 14.24
CA GLU A 243 -12.91 -19.11 14.50
C GLU A 243 -12.57 -17.99 13.50
N LEU A 244 -13.48 -17.03 13.35
CA LEU A 244 -13.22 -15.83 12.55
C LEU A 244 -12.37 -14.86 13.36
N ALA A 245 -11.21 -14.50 12.84
CA ALA A 245 -10.37 -13.45 13.39
C ALA A 245 -10.66 -12.11 12.69
N THR A 246 -10.27 -11.00 13.34
CA THR A 246 -10.45 -9.64 12.79
C THR A 246 -9.14 -9.15 12.16
N PRO A 247 -8.91 -9.37 10.86
CA PRO A 247 -7.76 -8.75 10.19
C PRO A 247 -7.97 -7.24 10.13
N PHE A 248 -6.88 -6.48 10.28
CA PHE A 248 -6.87 -5.01 10.26
C PHE A 248 -7.97 -4.36 11.13
N PRO A 249 -7.88 -4.45 12.48
CA PRO A 249 -8.94 -3.96 13.38
C PRO A 249 -9.32 -2.49 13.16
N GLN A 250 -8.34 -1.66 12.79
CA GLN A 250 -8.49 -0.23 12.48
C GLN A 250 -9.25 0.07 11.16
N TRP A 251 -9.42 -0.91 10.28
CA TRP A 251 -10.29 -0.75 9.10
C TRP A 251 -11.72 -0.46 9.57
N GLN A 252 -12.49 0.34 8.83
CA GLN A 252 -13.83 0.74 9.31
C GLN A 252 -14.95 -0.08 8.66
N ARG A 253 -14.84 -0.37 7.36
CA ARG A 253 -15.87 -1.11 6.62
C ARG A 253 -15.76 -2.62 6.83
N ARG A 254 -16.77 -3.19 7.49
CA ARG A 254 -16.85 -4.63 7.78
C ARG A 254 -17.80 -5.36 6.83
N GLY A 255 -17.94 -6.67 7.00
CA GLY A 255 -18.94 -7.47 6.30
C GLY A 255 -20.37 -7.00 6.57
N LEU A 256 -21.28 -7.35 5.67
CA LEU A 256 -22.70 -7.07 5.82
C LEU A 256 -23.24 -7.81 7.06
N PRO A 257 -24.12 -7.20 7.88
CA PRO A 257 -24.58 -7.77 9.16
C PRO A 257 -25.62 -8.87 8.97
N VAL A 258 -25.26 -9.94 8.25
CA VAL A 258 -26.17 -11.03 7.85
C VAL A 258 -26.06 -12.26 8.76
N PHE A 259 -24.98 -12.38 9.55
CA PHE A 259 -24.83 -13.40 10.58
C PHE A 259 -23.94 -12.89 11.74
N LYS A 260 -23.98 -13.57 12.89
CA LYS A 260 -23.13 -13.25 14.05
C LYS A 260 -21.65 -13.51 13.74
N GLY A 261 -20.79 -12.49 13.83
CA GLY A 261 -19.38 -12.58 13.43
C GLY A 261 -19.08 -11.90 12.09
N SER A 262 -20.08 -11.30 11.43
CA SER A 262 -19.87 -10.51 10.21
C SER A 262 -18.96 -9.29 10.44
N GLU A 263 -18.90 -8.80 11.67
CA GLU A 263 -18.00 -7.73 12.13
C GLU A 263 -16.51 -8.10 12.09
N HIS A 264 -16.18 -9.39 11.94
CA HIS A 264 -14.81 -9.86 11.74
C HIS A 264 -14.39 -9.91 10.27
N LEU A 265 -15.33 -9.74 9.35
CA LEU A 265 -15.09 -9.75 7.90
C LEU A 265 -14.71 -8.36 7.42
N LEU A 266 -13.88 -8.29 6.38
CA LEU A 266 -13.45 -7.02 5.79
C LEU A 266 -14.04 -6.85 4.39
N ARG A 267 -14.58 -5.67 4.12
CA ARG A 267 -14.97 -5.24 2.77
C ARG A 267 -14.20 -3.98 2.38
N THR A 268 -13.87 -3.87 1.10
CA THR A 268 -13.49 -2.61 0.45
C THR A 268 -14.52 -2.29 -0.62
N ASP A 269 -14.72 -1.00 -0.86
CA ASP A 269 -15.68 -0.50 -1.83
C ASP A 269 -15.08 0.67 -2.63
N PRO A 270 -15.50 0.90 -3.88
CA PRO A 270 -15.15 2.10 -4.64
C PRO A 270 -15.34 3.42 -3.88
N GLU A 271 -16.31 3.51 -2.97
CA GLU A 271 -16.50 4.67 -2.08
C GLU A 271 -15.29 4.96 -1.17
N ASP A 272 -14.52 3.92 -0.83
CA ASP A 272 -13.29 4.03 -0.03
C ASP A 272 -12.06 4.33 -0.91
N GLY A 273 -12.26 4.55 -2.22
CA GLY A 273 -11.22 4.77 -3.21
C GLY A 273 -10.44 3.50 -3.59
N LEU A 274 -11.03 2.33 -3.36
CA LEU A 274 -10.44 1.01 -3.61
C LEU A 274 -11.37 0.15 -4.47
N GLU A 275 -10.84 -0.89 -5.08
CA GLU A 275 -11.65 -1.91 -5.75
C GLU A 275 -12.59 -2.61 -4.75
N GLY A 276 -13.73 -3.11 -5.24
CA GLY A 276 -14.63 -3.95 -4.46
C GLY A 276 -13.97 -5.28 -4.11
N PHE A 277 -13.70 -5.52 -2.84
CA PHE A 277 -12.97 -6.70 -2.38
C PHE A 277 -13.49 -7.18 -1.03
N PHE A 278 -13.31 -8.46 -0.74
CA PHE A 278 -13.76 -9.12 0.48
C PHE A 278 -12.65 -9.99 1.07
N ILE A 279 -12.51 -9.99 2.39
CA ILE A 279 -11.55 -10.84 3.12
C ILE A 279 -12.22 -11.42 4.37
N ALA A 280 -12.06 -12.74 4.55
CA ALA A 280 -12.40 -13.45 5.77
C ALA A 280 -11.18 -14.28 6.25
N LEU A 281 -10.82 -14.15 7.53
CA LEU A 281 -9.70 -14.88 8.13
C LEU A 281 -10.21 -15.91 9.13
N PHE A 282 -9.98 -17.18 8.86
CA PHE A 282 -10.20 -18.28 9.79
C PHE A 282 -8.90 -18.64 10.48
N VAL A 283 -8.92 -18.74 11.82
CA VAL A 283 -7.78 -19.15 12.64
C VAL A 283 -8.19 -20.32 13.52
N ARG A 284 -7.37 -21.38 13.53
CA ARG A 284 -7.55 -22.54 14.41
C ARG A 284 -7.06 -22.17 15.81
N ARG A 285 -7.90 -22.41 16.81
CA ARG A 285 -7.52 -22.21 18.22
C ARG A 285 -6.37 -23.14 18.58
N ALA A 286 -5.24 -22.59 19.02
CA ALA A 286 -4.18 -23.39 19.62
C ALA A 286 -4.69 -23.98 20.95
N ALA A 287 -4.23 -25.19 21.29
CA ALA A 287 -4.53 -25.82 22.58
C ALA A 287 -4.10 -24.94 23.78
N ASP A 288 -3.18 -23.99 23.55
CA ASP A 288 -2.60 -23.12 24.56
C ASP A 288 -2.94 -21.64 24.30
N GLY A 289 -4.23 -21.27 24.39
CA GLY A 289 -4.74 -19.96 24.86
C GLY A 289 -4.24 -18.61 24.30
N ALA A 290 -3.26 -18.54 23.39
CA ALA A 290 -2.66 -17.29 22.93
C ALA A 290 -2.95 -17.08 21.43
N VAL A 291 -3.92 -16.22 21.14
CA VAL A 291 -4.03 -15.58 19.83
C VAL A 291 -2.92 -14.54 19.77
N GLU A 292 -1.75 -14.94 19.28
CA GLU A 292 -0.67 -14.00 18.97
C GLU A 292 -1.17 -13.02 17.89
N PRO A 293 -1.32 -11.71 18.20
CA PRO A 293 -1.64 -10.72 17.18
C PRO A 293 -0.54 -10.75 16.12
N CYS A 294 -0.91 -10.57 14.84
CA CYS A 294 0.09 -10.39 13.79
C CYS A 294 0.94 -9.17 14.18
N ALA A 295 2.20 -9.43 14.52
CA ALA A 295 3.13 -8.40 14.94
C ALA A 295 3.25 -7.36 13.81
N ASP A 296 3.30 -6.09 14.22
CA ASP A 296 3.83 -4.95 13.47
C ASP A 296 4.81 -5.43 12.38
N GLY A 297 4.51 -5.07 11.12
CA GLY A 297 5.28 -5.41 9.93
C GLY A 297 6.68 -4.79 9.84
N SER A 298 7.33 -4.52 10.97
CA SER A 298 8.76 -4.26 11.04
C SER A 298 9.53 -5.58 10.95
N LEU A 299 9.71 -6.05 9.72
CA LEU A 299 10.86 -6.89 9.39
C LEU A 299 12.11 -6.08 9.75
N GLU A 300 12.68 -6.34 10.92
CA GLU A 300 14.03 -5.91 11.23
C GLU A 300 14.96 -6.55 10.18
N VAL A 301 15.28 -5.77 9.15
CA VAL A 301 16.42 -6.05 8.28
C VAL A 301 17.61 -6.09 9.21
N ARG A 302 18.08 -7.31 9.54
CA ARG A 302 19.37 -7.52 10.17
C ARG A 302 20.39 -6.84 9.28
N ARG A 303 20.83 -5.64 9.68
CA ARG A 303 22.02 -5.01 9.13
C ARG A 303 23.16 -5.97 9.44
N GLU A 304 23.59 -6.73 8.43
CA GLU A 304 24.94 -7.30 8.47
C GLU A 304 25.89 -6.11 8.63
N VAL A 305 26.43 -5.99 9.83
CA VAL A 305 27.55 -5.11 10.11
C VAL A 305 28.72 -5.69 9.33
N VAL A 306 28.92 -5.20 8.11
CA VAL A 306 30.18 -5.36 7.39
C VAL A 306 31.25 -4.72 8.26
N ARG A 307 31.92 -5.55 9.07
CA ARG A 307 33.12 -5.17 9.81
C ARG A 307 34.14 -4.68 8.78
N LYS A 308 34.36 -3.37 8.71
CA LYS A 308 35.52 -2.78 8.03
C LYS A 308 36.77 -3.45 8.59
N ARG A 309 37.34 -4.40 7.85
CA ARG A 309 38.72 -4.83 8.06
C ARG A 309 39.61 -3.62 7.79
N ARG A 310 40.40 -3.25 8.80
CA ARG A 310 41.50 -2.29 8.67
C ARG A 310 42.40 -2.78 7.53
N TYR A 311 42.57 -1.96 6.50
CA TYR A 311 43.63 -2.16 5.51
C TYR A 311 44.98 -1.96 6.21
N GLY A 312 45.66 -3.08 6.46
CA GLY A 312 47.10 -3.10 6.63
C GLY A 312 47.74 -3.04 5.25
N PHE A 313 48.66 -2.09 5.09
CA PHE A 313 49.60 -2.01 3.98
C PHE A 313 50.29 -3.36 3.75
N GLY A 314 50.30 -3.84 2.51
CA GLY A 314 51.03 -5.04 2.10
C GLY A 314 50.78 -5.35 0.64
N ALA A 315 51.71 -4.94 -0.22
CA ALA A 315 51.79 -5.30 -1.62
C ALA A 315 51.73 -6.83 -1.80
N PHE A 316 51.09 -7.34 -2.86
CA PHE A 316 51.65 -8.38 -3.74
C PHE A 316 50.76 -8.61 -4.98
N SER A 317 51.44 -8.46 -6.12
CA SER A 317 51.24 -8.92 -7.49
C SER A 317 50.09 -9.89 -7.88
N SER A 318 49.49 -9.59 -9.04
CA SER A 318 49.48 -10.45 -10.25
C SER A 318 48.52 -11.66 -10.38
N LEU A 319 47.81 -11.65 -11.52
CA LEU A 319 47.26 -12.76 -12.35
C LEU A 319 45.81 -13.25 -12.18
N ARG A 320 45.09 -13.09 -13.31
CA ARG A 320 44.20 -14.02 -14.06
C ARG A 320 42.83 -14.39 -13.45
N LEU A 321 41.73 -14.06 -14.12
CA LEU A 321 41.08 -14.66 -15.32
C LEU A 321 40.18 -15.88 -15.00
N SER A 322 38.92 -15.72 -15.38
CA SER A 322 37.91 -16.73 -15.80
C SER A 322 37.14 -17.58 -14.76
N ARG A 323 35.80 -17.46 -14.88
CA ARG A 323 34.69 -18.45 -14.84
C ARG A 323 33.52 -17.87 -14.02
N MET A 324 32.31 -17.61 -14.52
CA MET A 324 31.36 -18.36 -15.38
C MET A 324 30.85 -19.65 -14.73
N MET A 325 29.65 -19.56 -14.12
CA MET A 325 28.50 -20.49 -14.11
C MET A 325 27.56 -20.06 -12.96
N LEU A 326 26.29 -19.72 -13.22
CA LEU A 326 25.13 -20.65 -13.13
C LEU A 326 25.16 -21.39 -11.78
N TRP A 327 24.25 -21.16 -10.84
CA TRP A 327 22.79 -21.03 -10.91
C TRP A 327 22.26 -19.85 -10.06
#